data_AF-T1CD02-F1
#
_entry.id   AF-T1CD02-F1
#
_cell.length_a   1.000
_cell.length_b   1.000
_cell.length_c   1.000
_cell.angle_alpha   90.00
_cell.angle_beta   90.00
_cell.angle_gamma   90.00
#
_symmetry.space_group_name_H-M   'P 1'
#
loop_
_entity.id
_entity.type
_entity.pdbx_description
1 polymer ?
#
loop_
_entity_poly.entity_id
_entity_poly.type
_entity_poly.pdbx_seq_one_letter_code
_entity_poly.pdbx_strand_id
1 'polypeptide(L)'
;HSALREGWDNPNVFQICTLNETRSAMKKRQEIGRGLRLPVDQNGQRVFDESVSKLLVMANESYEEFARALQTEYEEDCGVTFGKVPLTAIAKLTRVVDGEEKPIGRDAAQVIHKALVQQNVLNADGRIQPAFDPKKPGFKIDVPEGQTDLAPTVIDLLSSYQIERHIRKD
;
A
#
# COMPACT_ATOMS: atom_id res chain seq x y z
N HIS A 1 -29.08 16.24 -19.69
CA HIS A 1 -29.40 16.34 -18.25
C HIS A 1 -28.10 16.43 -17.46
N SER A 2 -27.75 17.62 -16.97
CA SER A 2 -26.53 17.89 -16.21
C SER A 2 -26.85 18.48 -14.83
N ALA A 3 -27.82 17.87 -14.13
CA ALA A 3 -28.31 18.33 -12.83
C ALA A 3 -27.46 17.83 -11.64
N LEU A 4 -26.52 16.90 -11.87
CA LEU A 4 -25.67 16.29 -10.82
C LEU A 4 -24.20 16.73 -10.92
N ARG A 5 -23.90 17.70 -11.79
CA ARG A 5 -22.53 18.14 -12.09
C ARG A 5 -21.97 19.16 -11.08
N GLU A 6 -22.85 19.80 -10.32
CA GLU A 6 -22.51 20.73 -9.25
C GLU A 6 -23.24 20.31 -7.98
N GLY A 7 -22.50 19.99 -6.91
CA GLY A 7 -23.06 20.00 -5.55
C GLY A 7 -23.51 18.67 -4.94
N TRP A 8 -22.86 17.54 -5.20
CA TRP A 8 -22.99 16.36 -4.31
C TRP A 8 -22.10 16.51 -3.08
N ASP A 9 -22.67 16.99 -1.97
CA ASP A 9 -22.04 17.00 -0.64
C ASP A 9 -22.85 16.10 0.31
N ASN A 10 -22.73 14.79 0.12
CA ASN A 10 -23.32 13.80 1.00
C ASN A 10 -22.19 12.95 1.61
N PRO A 11 -22.02 12.91 2.94
CA PRO A 11 -21.02 12.07 3.58
C PRO A 11 -21.33 10.56 3.49
N ASN A 12 -22.57 10.20 3.15
CA ASN A 12 -23.05 8.81 3.08
C ASN A 12 -23.05 8.28 1.63
N VAL A 13 -21.96 8.54 0.89
CA VAL A 13 -21.76 8.05 -0.47
C VAL A 13 -20.76 6.91 -0.46
N PHE A 14 -21.27 5.69 -0.63
CA PHE A 14 -20.47 4.47 -0.56
C PHE A 14 -20.20 3.83 -1.92
N GLN A 15 -20.84 4.34 -2.98
CA GLN A 15 -20.63 3.84 -4.34
C GLN A 15 -20.54 4.98 -5.34
N ILE A 16 -19.49 4.95 -6.16
CA ILE A 16 -19.30 5.86 -7.29
C ILE A 16 -19.13 5.00 -8.53
N CYS A 17 -19.95 5.26 -9.55
CA CYS A 17 -19.88 4.59 -10.83
C CYS A 17 -19.52 5.62 -11.91
N THR A 18 -18.31 5.54 -12.45
CA THR A 18 -17.86 6.45 -13.51
C THR A 18 -18.18 5.81 -14.86
N LEU A 19 -19.42 5.98 -15.32
CA LEU A 19 -19.90 5.45 -16.61
C LEU A 19 -19.30 6.16 -17.83
N ASN A 20 -18.69 7.34 -17.65
CA ASN A 20 -18.01 8.09 -18.70
C ASN A 20 -16.50 8.11 -18.47
N GLU A 21 -15.73 8.07 -19.56
CA GLU A 21 -14.29 8.34 -19.55
C GLU A 21 -14.05 9.84 -19.27
N THR A 22 -14.12 10.25 -18.00
CA THR A 22 -13.70 11.59 -17.60
C THR A 22 -12.19 11.69 -17.81
N ARG A 23 -11.76 12.43 -18.84
CA ARG A 23 -10.32 12.64 -19.15
C ARG A 23 -9.56 13.50 -18.13
N SER A 24 -10.27 14.13 -17.18
CA SER A 24 -9.67 15.02 -16.19
C SER A 24 -9.46 14.30 -14.85
N ALA A 25 -8.20 13.98 -14.54
CA ALA A 25 -7.79 13.41 -13.26
C ALA A 25 -8.26 14.24 -12.05
N MET A 26 -8.16 15.57 -12.14
CA MET A 26 -8.62 16.50 -11.09
C MET A 26 -10.11 16.34 -10.76
N LYS A 27 -10.97 16.14 -11.77
CA LYS A 27 -12.41 15.92 -11.55
C LYS A 27 -12.68 14.57 -10.89
N LYS A 28 -12.00 13.50 -11.35
CA LYS A 28 -12.08 12.18 -10.70
C LYS A 28 -11.68 12.27 -9.22
N ARG A 29 -10.60 12.99 -8.90
CA ARG A 29 -10.14 13.19 -7.52
C ARG A 29 -11.19 13.87 -6.64
N GLN A 30 -11.84 14.91 -7.16
CA GLN A 30 -12.91 15.58 -6.43
C GLN A 30 -14.14 14.69 -6.23
N GLU A 31 -14.45 13.81 -7.19
CA GLU A 31 -15.55 12.86 -7.08
C GLU A 31 -15.25 11.76 -6.04
N ILE A 32 -14.08 11.12 -6.13
CA ILE A 32 -13.63 10.09 -5.18
C ILE A 32 -13.48 10.66 -3.77
N GLY A 33 -12.86 11.83 -3.63
CA GLY A 33 -12.66 12.50 -2.35
C GLY A 33 -13.96 12.85 -1.62
N ARG A 34 -15.09 12.96 -2.33
CA ARG A 34 -16.42 13.12 -1.70
C ARG A 34 -16.92 11.83 -1.07
N GLY A 35 -16.59 10.67 -1.65
CA GLY A 35 -16.94 9.35 -1.10
C GLY A 35 -16.01 8.86 0.02
N LEU A 36 -14.87 9.52 0.25
CA LEU A 36 -13.93 9.19 1.34
C LEU A 36 -14.27 9.89 2.66
N ARG A 37 -15.40 10.60 2.75
CA ARG A 37 -15.81 11.31 3.95
C ARG A 37 -16.38 10.34 4.98
N LEU A 38 -16.14 10.61 6.26
CA LEU A 38 -16.74 9.82 7.34
C LEU A 38 -18.27 9.93 7.26
N PRO A 39 -18.99 8.80 7.16
CA PRO A 39 -20.44 8.80 7.11
C PRO A 39 -21.03 9.22 8.46
N VAL A 40 -22.30 9.62 8.43
CA VAL A 40 -23.07 10.00 9.62
C VAL A 40 -24.20 9.00 9.86
N ASP A 41 -24.47 8.74 11.13
CA ASP A 41 -25.60 7.92 11.58
C ASP A 41 -26.93 8.69 11.49
N GLN A 42 -28.03 8.04 11.87
CA GLN A 42 -29.36 8.63 11.89
C GLN A 42 -29.50 9.86 12.81
N ASN A 43 -28.57 10.05 13.75
CA ASN A 43 -28.51 11.19 14.66
C ASN A 43 -27.55 12.29 14.17
N GLY A 44 -26.99 12.15 12.96
CA GLY A 44 -26.01 13.07 12.38
C GLY A 44 -24.61 12.96 12.99
N GLN A 45 -24.32 11.95 13.80
CA GLN A 45 -22.99 11.72 14.38
C GLN A 45 -22.09 10.94 13.43
N ARG A 46 -20.82 11.35 13.35
CA ARG A 46 -19.83 10.69 12.49
C ARG A 46 -19.55 9.27 12.98
N VAL A 47 -19.57 8.33 12.05
CA VAL A 47 -19.23 6.93 12.30
C VAL A 47 -17.77 6.72 11.93
N PHE A 48 -16.97 6.26 12.89
CA PHE A 48 -15.53 5.99 12.74
C PHE A 48 -15.21 4.51 12.46
N ASP A 49 -16.25 3.68 12.33
CA ASP A 49 -16.08 2.26 12.03
C ASP A 49 -15.58 2.07 10.58
N GLU A 50 -14.33 1.63 10.44
CA GLU A 50 -13.69 1.35 9.15
C GLU A 50 -14.40 0.25 8.35
N SER A 51 -15.16 -0.63 9.02
CA SER A 51 -15.93 -1.67 8.33
C SER A 51 -17.11 -1.09 7.54
N VAL A 52 -17.63 0.07 7.97
CA VAL A 52 -18.73 0.82 7.35
C VAL A 52 -18.22 1.80 6.30
N SER A 53 -17.10 2.47 6.57
CA SER A 53 -16.53 3.52 5.70
C SER A 53 -15.76 2.96 4.49
N LYS A 54 -16.45 2.20 3.64
CA LYS A 54 -15.88 1.61 2.41
C LYS A 54 -16.50 2.22 1.17
N LEU A 55 -15.68 2.85 0.34
CA LEU A 55 -16.08 3.40 -0.96
C LEU A 55 -15.80 2.39 -2.07
N LEU A 56 -16.85 1.98 -2.78
CA LEU A 56 -16.74 1.17 -4.00
C LEU A 56 -16.71 2.07 -5.23
N VAL A 57 -15.63 1.99 -6.01
CA VAL A 57 -15.49 2.73 -7.28
C VAL A 57 -15.56 1.75 -8.45
N MET A 58 -16.55 1.94 -9.33
CA MET A 58 -16.63 1.21 -10.60
C MET A 58 -16.09 2.10 -11.72
N ALA A 59 -14.94 1.71 -12.28
CA ALA A 59 -14.23 2.45 -13.33
C ALA A 59 -14.30 1.71 -14.67
N ASN A 60 -14.31 2.46 -15.77
CA ASN A 60 -14.27 1.93 -17.14
C ASN A 60 -12.84 1.65 -17.64
N GLU A 61 -11.82 1.92 -16.83
CA GLU A 61 -10.42 1.57 -17.09
C GLU A 61 -10.03 0.33 -16.28
N SER A 62 -8.91 -0.32 -16.62
CA SER A 62 -8.45 -1.44 -15.81
C SER A 62 -8.18 -0.97 -14.38
N TYR A 63 -8.56 -1.77 -13.38
CA TYR A 63 -8.28 -1.46 -11.98
C TYR A 63 -6.80 -1.10 -11.76
N GLU A 64 -5.91 -1.77 -12.48
CA GLU A 64 -4.46 -1.55 -12.40
C GLU A 64 -4.05 -0.14 -12.84
N GLU A 65 -4.58 0.37 -13.95
CA GLU A 65 -4.30 1.72 -14.43
C GLU A 65 -4.87 2.78 -13.48
N PHE A 66 -6.10 2.57 -13.00
CA PHE A 66 -6.75 3.46 -12.04
C PHE A 66 -5.99 3.54 -10.71
N ALA A 67 -5.66 2.39 -10.13
CA ALA A 67 -4.95 2.30 -8.86
C ALA A 67 -3.54 2.90 -8.98
N ARG A 68 -2.85 2.64 -10.09
CA ARG A 68 -1.51 3.18 -10.37
C ARG A 68 -1.54 4.71 -10.47
N ALA A 69 -2.50 5.27 -11.21
CA ALA A 69 -2.65 6.72 -11.32
C ALA A 69 -2.93 7.36 -9.94
N LEU A 70 -3.87 6.79 -9.18
CA LEU A 70 -4.21 7.29 -7.86
C LEU A 70 -3.02 7.21 -6.88
N GLN A 71 -2.28 6.10 -6.88
CA GLN A 71 -1.10 5.92 -6.04
C GLN A 71 -0.01 6.94 -6.36
N THR A 72 0.33 7.13 -7.63
CA THR A 72 1.31 8.15 -8.07
C THR A 72 0.89 9.53 -7.58
N GLU A 73 -0.38 9.90 -7.73
CA GLU A 73 -0.90 11.17 -7.23
C GLU A 73 -0.74 11.31 -5.71
N TYR A 74 -1.02 10.27 -4.93
CA TYR A 74 -0.79 10.30 -3.47
C TYR A 74 0.69 10.38 -3.08
N GLU A 75 1.60 9.78 -3.86
CA GLU A 75 3.04 9.92 -3.61
C GLU A 75 3.51 11.36 -3.83
N GLU A 76 3.02 12.01 -4.89
CA GLU A 76 3.36 13.40 -5.24
C GLU A 76 2.73 14.42 -4.29
N ASP A 77 1.44 14.27 -3.97
CA ASP A 77 0.68 15.28 -3.21
C ASP A 77 0.79 15.11 -1.68
N CYS A 78 0.90 13.88 -1.18
CA CYS A 78 0.86 13.59 0.26
C CYS A 78 2.18 13.05 0.84
N GLY A 79 3.19 12.78 -0.01
CA GLY A 79 4.48 12.23 0.41
C GLY A 79 4.42 10.79 0.95
N VAL A 80 3.32 10.08 0.69
CA VAL A 80 3.18 8.66 1.04
C VAL A 80 3.97 7.83 0.02
N THR A 81 4.71 6.80 0.43
CA THR A 81 5.43 5.93 -0.51
C THR A 81 4.87 4.52 -0.48
N PHE A 82 4.39 4.03 -1.62
CA PHE A 82 3.86 2.68 -1.78
C PHE A 82 4.94 1.73 -2.30
N GLY A 83 4.97 0.49 -1.79
CA GLY A 83 5.93 -0.52 -2.21
C GLY A 83 7.39 -0.20 -1.88
N LYS A 84 7.68 0.88 -1.15
CA LYS A 84 9.02 1.28 -0.71
C LYS A 84 9.23 0.89 0.75
N VAL A 85 10.24 0.06 1.00
CA VAL A 85 10.58 -0.40 2.33
C VAL A 85 11.71 0.47 2.87
N PRO A 86 11.46 1.27 3.92
CA PRO A 86 12.51 2.12 4.47
C PRO A 86 13.53 1.28 5.23
N LEU A 87 14.81 1.66 5.16
CA LEU A 87 15.89 1.00 5.90
C LEU A 87 15.59 0.91 7.41
N THR A 88 14.89 1.91 7.95
CA THR A 88 14.47 1.94 9.35
C THR A 88 13.47 0.84 9.70
N ALA A 89 12.65 0.38 8.75
CA ALA A 89 11.75 -0.75 9.00
C ALA A 89 12.54 -2.06 9.10
N ILE A 90 13.55 -2.25 8.23
CA ILE A 90 14.45 -3.41 8.30
C ILE A 90 15.25 -3.38 9.62
N ALA A 91 15.76 -2.20 10.03
CA ALA A 91 16.53 -2.05 11.27
C ALA A 91 15.73 -2.35 12.55
N LYS A 92 14.40 -2.25 12.49
CA LYS A 92 13.48 -2.56 13.59
C LYS A 92 13.12 -4.04 13.69
N LEU A 93 13.52 -4.88 12.72
CA LEU A 93 13.34 -6.33 12.84
C LEU A 93 14.01 -6.80 14.13
N THR A 94 13.29 -7.59 14.92
CA THR A 94 13.79 -8.12 16.18
C THR A 94 14.40 -9.50 15.96
N ARG A 95 15.43 -9.80 16.74
CA ARG A 95 15.99 -11.15 16.88
C ARG A 95 16.21 -11.43 18.35
N VAL A 96 16.13 -12.69 18.74
CA VAL A 96 16.41 -13.11 20.11
C VAL A 96 17.92 -13.28 20.27
N VAL A 97 18.52 -12.51 21.17
CA VAL A 97 19.93 -12.63 21.57
C VAL A 97 19.95 -12.80 23.08
N ASP A 98 20.53 -13.90 23.57
CA ASP A 98 20.63 -14.21 25.00
C ASP A 98 19.27 -14.20 25.74
N GLY A 99 18.20 -14.58 25.06
CA GLY A 99 16.84 -14.62 25.62
C GLY A 99 16.08 -13.29 25.59
N GLU A 100 16.69 -12.22 25.08
CA GLU A 100 16.05 -10.91 24.91
C GLU A 100 15.78 -10.59 23.43
N GLU A 101 14.60 -10.06 23.12
CA GLU A 101 14.31 -9.51 21.80
C GLU A 101 15.02 -8.17 21.61
N LYS A 102 15.96 -8.12 20.66
CA LYS A 102 16.71 -6.91 20.32
C LYS A 102 16.54 -6.56 18.85
N PRO A 103 16.38 -5.27 18.50
CA PRO A 103 16.39 -4.85 17.10
C PRO A 103 17.75 -5.12 16.48
N ILE A 104 17.76 -5.53 15.20
CA ILE A 104 18.98 -5.87 14.48
C ILE A 104 19.87 -4.63 14.23
N GLY A 105 19.29 -3.43 14.27
CA GLY A 105 20.01 -2.17 14.11
C GLY A 105 20.32 -1.80 12.66
N ARG A 106 20.96 -0.64 12.49
CA ARG A 106 21.17 -0.02 11.18
C ARG A 106 22.20 -0.76 10.32
N ASP A 107 23.28 -1.25 10.92
CA ASP A 107 24.38 -1.90 10.18
C ASP A 107 23.92 -3.23 9.60
N ALA A 108 23.24 -4.07 10.40
CA ALA A 108 22.64 -5.31 9.92
C ALA A 108 21.57 -5.02 8.84
N ALA A 109 20.75 -3.99 9.03
CA ALA A 109 19.77 -3.60 8.01
C ALA A 109 20.40 -3.20 6.68
N GLN A 110 21.55 -2.52 6.68
CA GLN A 110 22.26 -2.18 5.44
C GLN A 110 22.80 -3.42 4.72
N VAL A 111 23.30 -4.38 5.50
CA VAL A 111 23.77 -5.67 4.96
C VAL A 111 22.63 -6.45 4.32
N ILE A 112 21.47 -6.56 5.01
CA ILE A 112 20.26 -7.18 4.45
C ILE A 112 19.80 -6.42 3.21
N HIS A 113 19.67 -5.09 3.28
CA HIS A 113 19.23 -4.27 2.16
C HIS A 113 20.12 -4.48 0.92
N LYS A 114 21.44 -4.51 1.08
CA LYS A 114 22.37 -4.76 -0.01
C LYS A 114 22.15 -6.14 -0.64
N ALA A 115 21.93 -7.18 0.17
CA ALA A 115 21.65 -8.53 -0.32
C ALA A 115 20.31 -8.59 -1.09
N LEU A 116 19.27 -7.91 -0.60
CA LEU A 116 17.97 -7.81 -1.28
C LEU A 116 18.09 -7.08 -2.62
N VAL A 117 18.91 -6.03 -2.69
CA VAL A 117 19.18 -5.33 -3.95
C VAL A 117 19.96 -6.20 -4.94
N GLN A 118 20.96 -6.96 -4.47
CA GLN A 118 21.72 -7.89 -5.32
C GLN A 118 20.85 -9.00 -5.92
N GLN A 119 19.80 -9.42 -5.22
CA GLN A 119 18.84 -10.42 -5.69
C GLN A 119 17.71 -9.84 -6.54
N ASN A 120 17.74 -8.54 -6.83
CA ASN A 120 16.64 -7.80 -7.48
C ASN A 120 15.31 -7.92 -6.73
N VAL A 121 15.32 -8.15 -5.41
CA VAL A 121 14.12 -8.14 -4.55
C VAL A 121 13.71 -6.69 -4.26
N LEU A 122 14.70 -5.83 -4.03
CA LEU A 122 14.55 -4.38 -3.89
C LEU A 122 15.39 -3.66 -4.96
N ASN A 123 15.03 -2.42 -5.31
CA ASN A 123 15.93 -1.52 -6.03
C ASN A 123 16.79 -0.68 -5.06
N ALA A 124 17.68 0.16 -5.59
CA ALA A 124 18.55 1.02 -4.79
C ALA A 124 17.80 1.95 -3.82
N ASP A 125 16.57 2.34 -4.16
CA ASP A 125 15.71 3.19 -3.33
C ASP A 125 14.90 2.39 -2.29
N GLY A 126 14.97 1.06 -2.30
CA GLY A 126 14.18 0.20 -1.42
C GLY A 126 12.76 -0.09 -1.94
N ARG A 127 12.45 0.16 -3.22
CA ARG A 127 11.19 -0.27 -3.84
C ARG A 127 11.22 -1.76 -4.14
N ILE A 128 10.19 -2.47 -3.72
CA ILE A 128 9.97 -3.89 -4.02
C ILE A 128 9.87 -4.08 -5.53
N GLN A 129 10.57 -5.09 -6.03
CA GLN A 129 10.63 -5.44 -7.44
C GLN A 129 9.82 -6.72 -7.73
N PRO A 130 9.44 -6.97 -8.99
CA PRO A 130 8.65 -8.16 -9.37
C PRO A 130 9.31 -9.50 -9.05
N ALA A 131 10.62 -9.54 -8.80
CA ALA A 131 11.31 -10.76 -8.40
C ALA A 131 10.92 -11.21 -6.97
N PHE A 132 10.36 -10.32 -6.15
CA PHE A 132 9.78 -10.68 -4.85
C PHE A 132 8.40 -11.31 -5.04
N ASP A 133 8.35 -12.64 -5.13
CA ASP A 133 7.12 -13.41 -5.26
C ASP A 133 7.03 -14.50 -4.18
N PRO A 134 6.61 -14.15 -2.95
CA PRO A 134 6.48 -15.11 -1.85
C PRO A 134 5.40 -16.18 -2.07
N LYS A 135 4.52 -16.02 -3.07
CA LYS A 135 3.48 -17.01 -3.40
C LYS A 135 4.01 -18.12 -4.30
N LYS A 136 5.12 -17.90 -4.98
CA LYS A 136 5.75 -18.89 -5.86
C LYS A 136 6.28 -20.08 -5.04
N PRO A 137 5.95 -21.33 -5.41
CA PRO A 137 6.51 -22.50 -4.75
C PRO A 137 8.05 -22.48 -4.77
N GLY A 138 8.66 -22.61 -3.60
CA GLY A 138 10.12 -22.61 -3.45
C GLY A 138 10.79 -21.23 -3.46
N PHE A 139 10.02 -20.14 -3.37
CA PHE A 139 10.59 -18.80 -3.19
C PHE A 139 11.45 -18.73 -1.92
N LYS A 140 12.67 -18.21 -2.06
CA LYS A 140 13.62 -18.00 -0.98
C LYS A 140 14.38 -16.71 -1.22
N ILE A 141 14.75 -16.06 -0.12
CA ILE A 141 15.64 -14.92 -0.11
C ILE A 141 16.92 -15.36 0.58
N ASP A 142 18.05 -15.11 -0.05
CA ASP A 142 19.35 -15.32 0.53
C ASP A 142 19.70 -14.13 1.41
N VAL A 143 19.73 -14.34 2.72
CA VAL A 143 20.16 -13.32 3.68
C VAL A 143 21.62 -13.61 4.08
N PRO A 144 22.48 -12.59 4.25
CA PRO A 144 23.90 -12.79 4.54
C PRO A 144 24.19 -13.66 5.78
N GLU A 145 25.40 -14.24 5.83
CA GLU A 145 25.84 -15.09 6.95
C GLU A 145 25.65 -14.37 8.30
N GLY A 146 25.02 -15.06 9.26
CA GLY A 146 24.68 -14.53 10.58
C GLY A 146 23.29 -13.87 10.68
N GLN A 147 22.54 -13.79 9.58
CA GLN A 147 21.19 -13.21 9.51
C GLN A 147 20.17 -14.16 8.84
N THR A 148 20.54 -15.43 8.62
CA THR A 148 19.70 -16.44 7.95
C THR A 148 18.40 -16.75 8.71
N ASP A 149 18.41 -16.62 10.03
CA ASP A 149 17.24 -16.70 10.91
C ASP A 149 16.21 -15.60 10.65
N LEU A 150 16.62 -14.47 10.08
CA LEU A 150 15.74 -13.34 9.76
C LEU A 150 15.01 -13.49 8.43
N ALA A 151 15.36 -14.47 7.60
CA ALA A 151 14.77 -14.62 6.27
C ALA A 151 13.23 -14.67 6.28
N PRO A 152 12.55 -15.44 7.16
CA PRO A 152 11.10 -15.43 7.24
C PRO A 152 10.54 -14.05 7.64
N THR A 153 11.15 -13.42 8.65
CA THR A 153 10.72 -12.10 9.14
C THR A 153 10.90 -11.00 8.10
N VAL A 154 11.96 -11.07 7.28
CA VAL A 154 12.18 -10.17 6.15
C VAL A 154 11.10 -10.39 5.10
N ILE A 155 10.77 -11.64 4.75
CA ILE A 155 9.68 -11.94 3.81
C ILE A 155 8.35 -11.36 4.30
N ASP A 156 8.03 -11.55 5.58
CA ASP A 156 6.79 -11.01 6.18
C ASP A 156 6.75 -9.48 6.14
N LEU A 157 7.89 -8.84 6.48
CA LEU A 157 8.03 -7.39 6.40
C LEU A 157 7.80 -6.91 4.96
N LEU A 158 8.53 -7.43 3.98
CA LEU A 158 8.39 -7.04 2.58
C LEU A 158 6.95 -7.27 2.08
N SER A 159 6.32 -8.38 2.46
CA SER A 159 4.93 -8.70 2.12
C SER A 159 3.92 -7.71 2.71
N SER A 160 4.22 -7.06 3.84
CA SER A 160 3.37 -6.00 4.40
C SER A 160 3.44 -4.70 3.59
N TYR A 161 4.55 -4.44 2.90
CA TYR A 161 4.72 -3.29 2.01
C TYR A 161 4.33 -3.60 0.56
N GLN A 162 4.11 -4.87 0.21
CA GLN A 162 3.65 -5.26 -1.12
C GLN A 162 2.20 -4.81 -1.34
N ILE A 163 2.03 -3.93 -2.32
CA ILE A 163 0.73 -3.32 -2.66
C ILE A 163 -0.32 -4.38 -2.98
N GLU A 164 0.10 -5.47 -3.62
CA GLU A 164 -0.76 -6.60 -4.02
C GLU A 164 -1.46 -7.30 -2.86
N ARG A 165 -0.97 -7.17 -1.61
CA ARG A 165 -1.67 -7.72 -0.44
C ARG A 165 -3.04 -7.06 -0.22
N HIS A 166 -3.23 -5.84 -0.71
CA HIS A 166 -4.47 -5.09 -0.64
C HIS A 166 -5.34 -5.26 -1.89
N ILE A 167 -4.85 -6.00 -2.89
CA ILE A 167 -5.56 -6.26 -4.15
C ILE A 167 -6.16 -7.67 -4.08
N ARG A 168 -7.48 -7.74 -3.93
CA ARG A 168 -8.22 -8.98 -4.23
C ARG A 168 -8.59 -8.94 -5.72
N LYS A 169 -8.03 -9.87 -6.49
CA LYS A 169 -8.56 -10.18 -7.83
C LYS A 169 -9.71 -11.14 -7.61
N ASP A 170 -10.92 -10.70 -7.94
CA ASP A 170 -12.08 -11.59 -8.07
C ASP A 170 -11.94 -12.48 -9.32
#